data_AF-A0A966DLQ4-F1
#
_entry.id   AF-A0A966DLQ4-F1
#
_cell.length_a   1.000
_cell.length_b   1.000
_cell.length_c   1.000
_cell.angle_alpha   90.00
_cell.angle_beta   90.00
_cell.angle_gamma   90.00
#
_symmetry.space_group_name_H-M   'P 1'
#
loop_
_entity.id
_entity.type
_entity.pdbx_description
1 polymer ?
#
loop_
_entity_poly.entity_id
_entity_poly.type
_entity_poly.pdbx_seq_one_letter_code
_entity_poly.pdbx_strand_id
1 'polypeptide(L)'
;MKTRRQANETFWAALLALAVLPGLARAQGISVAVGNMVPVTNVLGRTLVGNNGDPDNSCAVEIRRTWTGGIILAPTNDPAQLEAFNSQITNSHLGRGVVGLNPGTYAETFENRALLATNQQYYVRVFNRPNPQEAIYYADTPPFYGPPESVPSLNPEFGPLVRVDGEEDVDTDGDGLPDAFEDGETGTIPSEWDTDGDGFNDWFEAYYGEYMDPNAPTNALEVQINAPENAAVDPHTVSWWTIPVPGMTYHLQYRPQWVDEEAYSNIWSGTATETLLDIDVQDWVGTNEPPKGFFRVVVPYDGP
;
A
#
# COMPACT_ATOMS: atom_id res chain seq x y z
N MET A 1 27.53 30.54 15.43
CA MET A 1 27.47 30.14 14.00
C MET A 1 26.54 28.94 13.93
N LYS A 2 25.30 29.16 13.46
CA LYS A 2 24.28 28.11 13.28
C LYS A 2 24.49 27.47 11.91
N THR A 3 25.00 26.25 11.86
CA THR A 3 25.07 25.45 10.64
C THR A 3 23.85 24.55 10.57
N ARG A 4 22.82 25.02 9.87
CA ARG A 4 21.73 24.18 9.35
C ARG A 4 22.36 23.16 8.39
N ARG A 5 22.36 21.88 8.75
CA ARG A 5 22.50 20.79 7.78
C ARG A 5 21.09 20.52 7.23
N GLN A 6 20.87 20.87 5.98
CA GLN A 6 19.73 20.41 5.19
C GLN A 6 19.75 18.88 5.19
N ALA A 7 18.63 18.29 5.58
CA ALA A 7 18.36 16.89 5.34
C ALA A 7 18.28 16.67 3.81
N ASN A 8 19.01 15.66 3.33
CA ASN A 8 18.90 15.17 1.97
C ASN A 8 17.57 14.41 1.87
N GLU A 9 16.53 15.10 1.43
CA GLU A 9 15.36 14.45 0.83
C GLU A 9 15.74 13.99 -0.57
N THR A 10 16.28 12.79 -0.67
CA THR A 10 16.29 12.04 -1.93
C THR A 10 15.08 11.12 -1.93
N PHE A 11 13.90 11.71 -2.08
CA PHE A 11 12.76 10.99 -2.63
C PHE A 11 13.16 10.49 -4.01
N TRP A 12 13.15 9.18 -4.20
CA TRP A 12 13.32 8.56 -5.50
C TRP A 12 12.11 8.94 -6.37
N ALA A 13 12.23 10.04 -7.09
CA ALA A 13 11.46 10.29 -8.29
C ALA A 13 11.88 9.26 -9.34
N ALA A 14 11.23 8.10 -9.33
CA ALA A 14 11.24 7.20 -10.47
C ALA A 14 10.50 7.93 -11.61
N LEU A 15 11.24 8.71 -12.39
CA LEU A 15 10.82 9.15 -13.71
C LEU A 15 10.55 7.88 -14.54
N LEU A 16 9.29 7.46 -14.61
CA LEU A 16 8.82 6.51 -15.62
C LEU A 16 8.95 7.22 -16.97
N ALA A 17 10.10 7.01 -17.61
CA ALA A 17 10.32 7.40 -18.99
C ALA A 17 9.35 6.57 -19.85
N LEU A 18 8.29 7.21 -20.31
CA LEU A 18 7.37 6.70 -21.31
C LEU A 18 8.18 6.43 -22.60
N ALA A 19 8.66 5.19 -22.77
CA ALA A 19 9.37 4.80 -23.98
C ALA A 19 8.36 4.56 -25.10
N VAL A 20 7.97 5.62 -25.80
CA VAL A 20 7.24 5.53 -27.06
C VAL A 20 8.20 4.97 -28.12
N LEU A 21 8.03 3.71 -28.51
CA LEU A 21 8.73 3.12 -29.66
C LEU A 21 8.14 3.67 -30.97
N PRO A 22 8.92 4.30 -31.87
CA PRO A 22 8.39 4.71 -33.17
C PRO A 22 8.56 3.58 -34.20
N GLY A 23 7.45 2.94 -34.57
CA GLY A 23 7.34 2.06 -35.73
C GLY A 23 7.05 2.84 -37.03
N LEU A 24 7.62 2.37 -38.14
CA LEU A 24 7.64 2.99 -39.47
C LEU A 24 6.26 3.17 -40.14
N ALA A 25 5.87 4.44 -40.30
CA ALA A 25 5.31 5.14 -41.48
C ALA A 25 3.99 4.69 -42.19
N ARG A 26 3.02 5.64 -42.11
CA ARG A 26 1.98 6.11 -43.08
C ARG A 26 0.55 5.55 -43.03
N ALA A 27 -0.34 6.30 -42.37
CA ALA A 27 -1.48 7.01 -42.94
C ALA A 27 -2.07 7.96 -41.87
N GLN A 28 -2.83 8.98 -42.27
CA GLN A 28 -3.28 10.08 -41.41
C GLN A 28 -4.08 9.64 -40.17
N GLY A 29 -3.67 10.16 -39.01
CA GLY A 29 -4.29 9.97 -37.70
C GLY A 29 -3.19 9.92 -36.66
N ILE A 30 -2.87 11.04 -35.99
CA ILE A 30 -1.97 11.04 -34.84
C ILE A 30 -2.66 10.10 -33.82
N SER A 31 -2.03 9.04 -33.31
CA SER A 31 -2.66 8.20 -32.27
C SER A 31 -2.80 8.99 -30.96
N VAL A 32 -3.65 8.54 -30.03
CA VAL A 32 -3.71 9.11 -28.68
C VAL A 32 -3.54 8.05 -27.63
N ALA A 33 -2.70 8.31 -26.64
CA ALA A 33 -2.58 7.48 -25.46
C ALA A 33 -3.49 7.99 -24.33
N VAL A 34 -4.22 7.09 -23.67
CA VAL A 34 -4.94 7.37 -22.42
C VAL A 34 -4.33 6.51 -21.33
N GLY A 35 -3.91 7.13 -20.23
CA GLY A 35 -3.22 6.46 -19.14
C GLY A 35 -3.26 7.23 -17.85
N ASN A 36 -2.45 6.83 -16.88
CA ASN A 36 -2.28 7.55 -15.61
C ASN A 36 -0.79 7.69 -15.27
N MET A 37 -0.46 8.78 -14.56
CA MET A 37 0.89 9.06 -14.10
C MET A 37 1.09 8.77 -12.61
N VAL A 38 0.02 8.85 -11.82
CA VAL A 38 0.00 8.49 -10.41
C VAL A 38 -0.42 7.03 -10.32
N PRO A 39 0.44 6.12 -9.81
CA PRO A 39 0.09 4.72 -9.65
C PRO A 39 -1.13 4.55 -8.75
N VAL A 40 -2.03 3.66 -9.14
CA VAL A 40 -3.16 3.25 -8.30
C VAL A 40 -2.64 2.23 -7.29
N THR A 41 -2.93 2.47 -6.01
CA THR A 41 -2.50 1.62 -4.90
C THR A 41 -3.70 1.04 -4.15
N ASN A 42 -3.50 -0.10 -3.49
CA ASN A 42 -4.47 -0.67 -2.55
C ASN A 42 -4.44 0.06 -1.19
N VAL A 43 -5.20 -0.45 -0.21
CA VAL A 43 -5.29 0.11 1.16
C VAL A 43 -3.95 0.11 1.89
N LEU A 44 -3.05 -0.82 1.56
CA LEU A 44 -1.68 -0.90 2.10
C LEU A 44 -0.69 0.04 1.39
N GLY A 45 -1.14 0.85 0.43
CA GLY A 45 -0.27 1.73 -0.37
C GLY A 45 0.58 0.98 -1.41
N ARG A 46 0.36 -0.32 -1.62
CA ARG A 46 1.04 -1.11 -2.65
C ARG A 46 0.39 -0.89 -4.00
N THR A 47 1.17 -0.79 -5.06
CA THR A 47 0.64 -0.65 -6.42
C THR A 47 -0.23 -1.85 -6.79
N LEU A 48 -1.35 -1.58 -7.43
CA LEU A 48 -2.23 -2.62 -7.95
C LEU A 48 -1.50 -3.46 -9.03
N VAL A 49 -1.87 -4.75 -9.08
CA VAL A 49 -1.23 -5.75 -9.92
C VAL A 49 -1.40 -5.40 -11.40
N GLY A 50 -0.34 -5.54 -12.18
CA GLY A 50 -0.37 -5.23 -13.60
C GLY A 50 0.92 -5.57 -14.33
N ASN A 51 0.81 -6.10 -15.53
CA ASN A 51 1.93 -6.44 -16.38
C ASN A 51 1.53 -6.40 -17.85
N ASN A 52 2.33 -5.71 -18.69
CA ASN A 52 2.08 -5.61 -20.13
C ASN A 52 2.00 -6.97 -20.82
N GLY A 53 2.77 -7.96 -20.34
CA GLY A 53 2.83 -9.30 -20.91
C GLY A 53 1.83 -10.30 -20.33
N ASP A 54 1.03 -9.90 -19.33
CA ASP A 54 0.13 -10.80 -18.62
C ASP A 54 -1.22 -10.11 -18.31
N PRO A 55 -2.04 -9.84 -19.34
CA PRO A 55 -3.31 -9.12 -19.20
C PRO A 55 -4.32 -9.86 -18.34
N ASP A 56 -4.35 -11.19 -18.38
CA ASP A 56 -5.37 -12.01 -17.71
C ASP A 56 -5.21 -11.99 -16.18
N ASN A 57 -4.00 -11.72 -15.68
CA ASN A 57 -3.71 -11.57 -14.25
C ASN A 57 -3.50 -10.10 -13.83
N SER A 58 -3.72 -9.15 -14.74
CA SER A 58 -3.58 -7.72 -14.46
C SER A 58 -4.91 -7.10 -14.05
N CYS A 59 -4.90 -6.20 -13.08
CA CYS A 59 -6.10 -5.45 -12.68
C CYS A 59 -6.78 -4.79 -13.88
N ALA A 60 -8.09 -4.99 -14.01
CA ALA A 60 -8.86 -4.55 -15.16
C ALA A 60 -8.97 -3.02 -15.20
N VAL A 61 -8.87 -2.48 -16.42
CA VAL A 61 -9.10 -1.06 -16.70
C VAL A 61 -10.15 -0.95 -17.80
N GLU A 62 -11.16 -0.13 -17.59
CA GLU A 62 -12.19 0.15 -18.58
C GLU A 62 -12.15 1.62 -18.97
N ILE A 63 -12.15 1.90 -20.27
CA ILE A 63 -12.37 3.25 -20.78
C ILE A 63 -13.79 3.31 -21.29
N ARG A 64 -14.59 4.20 -20.70
CA ARG A 64 -16.04 4.26 -20.94
C ARG A 64 -16.46 5.69 -21.24
N ARG A 65 -17.58 5.81 -21.96
CA ARG A 65 -18.21 7.10 -22.18
C ARG A 65 -19.03 7.48 -20.95
N THR A 66 -19.12 8.77 -20.61
CA THR A 66 -20.10 9.23 -19.61
C THR A 66 -21.49 9.36 -20.24
N TRP A 67 -22.53 9.38 -19.41
CA TRP A 67 -23.84 9.84 -19.86
C TRP A 67 -23.86 11.37 -20.02
N THR A 68 -24.99 11.90 -20.51
CA THR A 68 -25.22 13.35 -20.61
C THR A 68 -24.97 14.04 -19.27
N GLY A 69 -24.16 15.09 -19.29
CA GLY A 69 -23.80 15.86 -18.09
C GLY A 69 -22.66 15.24 -17.27
N GLY A 70 -21.97 14.22 -17.78
CA GLY A 70 -20.81 13.63 -17.10
C GLY A 70 -21.18 12.57 -16.04
N ILE A 71 -22.41 12.06 -16.06
CA ILE A 71 -22.88 11.06 -15.08
C ILE A 71 -22.16 9.72 -15.29
N ILE A 72 -21.65 9.17 -14.19
CA ILE A 72 -20.98 7.87 -14.10
C ILE A 72 -21.79 6.99 -13.14
N LEU A 73 -22.15 5.79 -13.58
CA LEU A 73 -22.86 4.79 -12.80
C LEU A 73 -21.85 3.83 -12.14
N ALA A 74 -22.13 3.42 -10.90
CA ALA A 74 -21.37 2.38 -10.19
C ALA A 74 -21.35 1.04 -10.97
N PRO A 75 -20.32 0.21 -10.81
CA PRO A 75 -20.19 -1.06 -11.54
C PRO A 75 -21.27 -2.08 -11.18
N THR A 76 -21.89 -1.98 -10.01
CA THR A 76 -22.95 -2.87 -9.52
C THR A 76 -24.33 -2.66 -10.17
N ASN A 77 -24.46 -1.67 -11.05
CA ASN A 77 -25.69 -1.52 -11.85
C ASN A 77 -25.85 -2.69 -12.83
N ASP A 78 -27.09 -2.95 -13.27
CA ASP A 78 -27.38 -3.92 -14.32
C ASP A 78 -26.44 -3.69 -15.52
N PRO A 79 -25.68 -4.70 -16.00
CA PRO A 79 -24.77 -4.54 -17.12
C PRO A 79 -25.40 -3.90 -18.36
N ALA A 80 -26.69 -4.19 -18.63
CA ALA A 80 -27.41 -3.55 -19.73
C ALA A 80 -27.65 -2.05 -19.48
N GLN A 81 -27.91 -1.66 -18.24
CA GLN A 81 -28.02 -0.27 -17.84
C GLN A 81 -26.66 0.44 -17.89
N LEU A 82 -25.61 -0.20 -17.37
CA LEU A 82 -24.26 0.36 -17.43
C LEU A 82 -23.82 0.60 -18.87
N GLU A 83 -24.11 -0.32 -19.79
CA GLU A 83 -23.79 -0.12 -21.21
C GLU A 83 -24.66 0.97 -21.87
N ALA A 84 -25.93 1.10 -21.47
CA ALA A 84 -26.81 2.15 -22.00
C ALA A 84 -26.38 3.57 -21.57
N PHE A 85 -25.94 3.74 -20.31
CA PHE A 85 -25.59 5.05 -19.75
C PHE A 85 -24.09 5.36 -19.88
N ASN A 86 -23.24 4.35 -19.70
CA ASN A 86 -21.79 4.43 -19.76
C ASN A 86 -21.23 3.39 -20.73
N SER A 87 -21.54 3.55 -22.01
CA SER A 87 -21.11 2.64 -23.07
C SER A 87 -19.61 2.43 -23.07
N GLN A 88 -19.19 1.18 -23.15
CA GLN A 88 -17.79 0.83 -23.11
C GLN A 88 -17.08 1.17 -24.43
N ILE A 89 -15.90 1.81 -24.33
CA ILE A 89 -15.07 2.12 -25.50
C ILE A 89 -14.03 1.02 -25.71
N THR A 90 -13.32 0.62 -24.65
CA THR A 90 -12.38 -0.49 -24.69
C THR A 90 -12.14 -1.07 -23.31
N ASN A 91 -11.73 -2.35 -23.29
CA ASN A 91 -11.04 -2.96 -22.15
C ASN A 91 -9.53 -2.70 -22.28
N SER A 92 -8.88 -2.60 -21.14
CA SER A 92 -7.44 -2.51 -20.96
C SER A 92 -7.08 -3.14 -19.60
N HIS A 93 -5.85 -2.94 -19.15
CA HIS A 93 -5.39 -3.46 -17.87
C HIS A 93 -4.20 -2.65 -17.34
N LEU A 94 -3.96 -2.71 -16.04
CA LEU A 94 -2.74 -2.14 -15.47
C LEU A 94 -1.50 -2.83 -16.06
N GLY A 95 -0.45 -2.05 -16.27
CA GLY A 95 0.76 -2.47 -16.97
C GLY A 95 0.68 -2.42 -18.49
N ARG A 96 -0.51 -2.27 -19.10
CA ARG A 96 -0.63 -2.12 -20.55
C ARG A 96 0.18 -0.92 -21.06
N GLY A 97 1.05 -1.13 -22.04
CA GLY A 97 1.87 -0.06 -22.62
C GLY A 97 2.93 0.52 -21.68
N VAL A 98 3.16 -0.12 -20.52
CA VAL A 98 4.11 0.32 -19.48
C VAL A 98 5.11 -0.81 -19.22
N VAL A 99 6.37 -0.44 -18.95
CA VAL A 99 7.42 -1.40 -18.59
C VAL A 99 7.48 -1.55 -17.07
N GLY A 100 7.49 -2.78 -16.59
CA GLY A 100 7.64 -3.10 -15.17
C GLY A 100 6.61 -4.13 -14.70
N LEU A 101 6.83 -4.65 -13.49
CA LEU A 101 5.88 -5.50 -12.78
C LEU A 101 5.11 -4.64 -11.78
N ASN A 102 3.80 -4.79 -11.74
CA ASN A 102 2.87 -4.08 -10.87
C ASN A 102 3.10 -2.56 -10.88
N PRO A 103 3.11 -1.90 -12.06
CA PRO A 103 3.46 -0.49 -12.12
C PRO A 103 2.35 0.43 -11.58
N GLY A 104 1.17 -0.11 -11.24
CA GLY A 104 -0.02 0.67 -10.84
C GLY A 104 -0.50 1.67 -11.92
N THR A 105 0.07 1.62 -13.11
CA THR A 105 -0.15 2.56 -14.22
C THR A 105 -0.39 1.82 -15.52
N TYR A 106 -1.03 2.47 -16.48
CA TYR A 106 -1.26 1.95 -17.82
C TYR A 106 -1.20 3.07 -18.86
N ALA A 107 -1.08 2.69 -20.13
CA ALA A 107 -1.14 3.56 -21.30
C ALA A 107 -1.77 2.82 -22.49
N GLU A 108 -3.09 2.99 -22.68
CA GLU A 108 -3.81 2.44 -23.83
C GLU A 108 -3.71 3.36 -25.04
N THR A 109 -3.34 2.82 -26.21
CA THR A 109 -3.15 3.62 -27.43
C THR A 109 -4.33 3.44 -28.39
N PHE A 110 -4.99 4.55 -28.72
CA PHE A 110 -6.05 4.61 -29.72
C PHE A 110 -5.48 5.08 -31.05
N GLU A 111 -5.34 4.15 -31.99
CA GLU A 111 -4.99 4.46 -33.39
C GLU A 111 -6.15 5.17 -34.10
N ASN A 112 -7.39 4.83 -33.74
CA ASN A 112 -8.58 5.49 -34.23
C ASN A 112 -9.11 6.51 -33.20
N ARG A 113 -8.68 7.77 -33.32
CA ARG A 113 -9.16 8.88 -32.46
C ARG A 113 -10.66 9.11 -32.50
N ALA A 114 -11.37 8.66 -33.52
CA ALA A 114 -12.83 8.85 -33.61
C ALA A 114 -13.59 8.12 -32.49
N LEU A 115 -12.96 7.14 -31.83
CA LEU A 115 -13.49 6.49 -30.63
C LEU A 115 -13.54 7.44 -29.41
N LEU A 116 -12.68 8.48 -29.40
CA LEU A 116 -12.58 9.52 -28.38
C LEU A 116 -12.96 10.89 -28.97
N ALA A 117 -14.22 11.03 -29.40
CA ALA A 117 -14.74 12.24 -30.02
C ALA A 117 -14.62 13.47 -29.10
N THR A 118 -14.18 14.60 -29.65
CA THR A 118 -13.87 15.82 -28.88
C THR A 118 -15.07 16.49 -28.21
N ASN A 119 -16.28 16.18 -28.68
CA ASN A 119 -17.54 16.67 -28.13
C ASN A 119 -18.21 15.69 -27.17
N GLN A 120 -17.52 14.61 -26.78
CA GLN A 120 -17.99 13.62 -25.84
C GLN A 120 -17.09 13.59 -24.61
N GLN A 121 -17.66 13.14 -23.50
CA GLN A 121 -16.96 12.94 -22.24
C GLN A 121 -16.77 11.45 -21.97
N TYR A 122 -15.64 11.15 -21.34
CA TYR A 122 -15.17 9.82 -21.02
C TYR A 122 -14.66 9.80 -19.58
N TYR A 123 -14.52 8.60 -19.04
CA TYR A 123 -13.82 8.34 -17.80
C TYR A 123 -13.08 7.02 -17.92
N VAL A 124 -12.10 6.84 -17.03
CA VAL A 124 -11.42 5.57 -16.85
C VAL A 124 -11.85 4.99 -15.53
N ARG A 125 -12.16 3.71 -15.52
CA ARG A 125 -12.38 2.90 -14.32
C ARG A 125 -11.25 1.90 -14.18
N VAL A 126 -10.75 1.72 -12.96
CA VAL A 126 -9.85 0.63 -12.59
C VAL A 126 -10.50 -0.20 -11.51
N PHE A 127 -10.33 -1.52 -11.57
CA PHE A 127 -10.76 -2.45 -10.53
C PHE A 127 -9.54 -2.97 -9.79
N ASN A 128 -9.68 -3.34 -8.50
CA ASN A 128 -8.57 -3.94 -7.76
C ASN A 128 -8.27 -5.39 -8.16
N ARG A 129 -9.02 -5.97 -9.11
CA ARG A 129 -8.85 -7.36 -9.58
C ARG A 129 -8.88 -7.48 -11.11
N PRO A 130 -8.32 -8.57 -11.67
CA PRO A 130 -8.39 -8.83 -13.11
C PRO A 130 -9.81 -9.09 -13.62
N ASN A 131 -10.65 -9.74 -12.80
CA ASN A 131 -12.07 -9.93 -13.10
C ASN A 131 -12.91 -8.86 -12.40
N PRO A 132 -13.54 -7.91 -13.14
CA PRO A 132 -14.39 -6.88 -12.55
C PRO A 132 -15.57 -7.41 -11.72
N GLN A 133 -16.06 -8.63 -12.01
CA GLN A 133 -17.17 -9.23 -11.26
C GLN A 133 -16.76 -9.74 -9.87
N GLU A 134 -15.46 -9.95 -9.65
CA GLU A 134 -14.91 -10.41 -8.38
C GLU A 134 -14.25 -9.27 -7.59
N ALA A 135 -14.19 -8.07 -8.17
CA ALA A 135 -13.55 -6.91 -7.58
C ALA A 135 -14.25 -6.46 -6.29
N ILE A 136 -13.45 -6.07 -5.31
CA ILE A 136 -13.93 -5.48 -4.04
C ILE A 136 -13.99 -3.96 -4.19
N TYR A 137 -12.96 -3.39 -4.82
CA TYR A 137 -12.81 -1.97 -5.02
C TYR A 137 -12.70 -1.60 -6.49
N TYR A 138 -13.13 -0.37 -6.78
CA TYR A 138 -12.84 0.30 -8.03
C TYR A 138 -12.50 1.77 -7.76
N ALA A 139 -11.85 2.41 -8.74
CA ALA A 139 -11.70 3.86 -8.75
C ALA A 139 -12.05 4.40 -10.14
N ASP A 140 -12.68 5.56 -10.17
CA ASP A 140 -12.99 6.30 -11.39
C ASP A 140 -12.14 7.57 -11.47
N THR A 141 -11.77 7.96 -12.68
CA THR A 141 -11.28 9.31 -12.95
C THR A 141 -12.46 10.28 -13.05
N PRO A 142 -12.26 11.58 -12.76
CA PRO A 142 -13.23 12.60 -13.17
C PRO A 142 -13.50 12.57 -14.69
N PRO A 143 -14.70 12.95 -15.16
CA PRO A 143 -15.01 13.06 -16.57
C PRO A 143 -14.03 13.98 -17.33
N PHE A 144 -13.54 13.52 -18.48
CA PHE A 144 -12.71 14.32 -19.39
C PHE A 144 -13.24 14.28 -20.82
N TYR A 145 -13.00 15.34 -21.58
CA TYR A 145 -13.39 15.39 -22.99
C TYR A 145 -12.40 14.65 -23.89
N GLY A 146 -12.89 14.11 -25.00
CA GLY A 146 -12.03 13.62 -26.08
C GLY A 146 -11.01 14.69 -26.51
N PRO A 147 -9.73 14.34 -26.70
CA PRO A 147 -8.68 15.32 -26.94
C PRO A 147 -8.64 15.77 -28.42
N PRO A 148 -8.33 17.05 -28.72
CA PRO A 148 -8.07 17.48 -30.09
C PRO A 148 -6.81 16.78 -30.65
N GLU A 149 -6.65 16.76 -31.97
CA GLU A 149 -5.54 16.07 -32.66
C GLU A 149 -4.14 16.48 -32.18
N SER A 150 -3.99 17.72 -31.68
CA SER A 150 -2.73 18.24 -31.16
C SER A 150 -2.30 17.64 -29.82
N VAL A 151 -3.19 16.95 -29.11
CA VAL A 151 -2.92 16.37 -27.79
C VAL A 151 -2.59 14.88 -27.96
N PRO A 152 -1.32 14.47 -27.79
CA PRO A 152 -0.88 13.09 -28.03
C PRO A 152 -1.24 12.13 -26.89
N SER A 153 -1.50 12.65 -25.69
CA SER A 153 -1.83 11.83 -24.53
C SER A 153 -2.79 12.53 -23.57
N LEU A 154 -3.58 11.74 -22.84
CA LEU A 154 -4.42 12.14 -21.73
C LEU A 154 -4.04 11.32 -20.50
N ASN A 155 -3.83 12.01 -19.37
CA ASN A 155 -3.39 11.41 -18.12
C ASN A 155 -4.38 11.74 -16.99
N PRO A 156 -5.64 11.30 -17.07
CA PRO A 156 -6.59 11.50 -15.98
C PRO A 156 -6.12 10.82 -14.69
N GLU A 157 -6.38 11.47 -13.56
CA GLU A 157 -6.03 10.97 -12.22
C GLU A 157 -7.23 10.24 -11.63
N PHE A 158 -6.98 9.06 -11.06
CA PHE A 158 -8.02 8.29 -10.37
C PHE A 158 -8.37 8.94 -9.04
N GLY A 159 -9.66 8.89 -8.68
CA GLY A 159 -10.09 9.15 -7.31
C GLY A 159 -9.66 8.04 -6.34
N PRO A 160 -10.09 8.12 -5.08
CA PRO A 160 -9.86 7.06 -4.12
C PRO A 160 -10.53 5.75 -4.57
N LEU A 161 -9.98 4.62 -4.13
CA LEU A 161 -10.67 3.34 -4.21
C LEU A 161 -11.93 3.40 -3.34
N VAL A 162 -13.03 2.88 -3.87
CA VAL A 162 -14.32 2.76 -3.19
C VAL A 162 -14.89 1.36 -3.42
N ARG A 163 -15.72 0.87 -2.51
CA ARG A 163 -16.33 -0.46 -2.63
C ARG A 163 -17.25 -0.53 -3.84
N VAL A 164 -17.25 -1.67 -4.54
CA VAL A 164 -18.09 -1.88 -5.73
C VAL A 164 -19.58 -1.81 -5.43
N ASP A 165 -20.00 -2.22 -4.24
CA ASP A 165 -21.40 -2.16 -3.77
C ASP A 165 -21.84 -0.76 -3.34
N GLY A 166 -20.90 0.20 -3.27
CA GLY A 166 -21.16 1.58 -2.92
C GLY A 166 -21.35 1.84 -1.43
N GLU A 167 -21.15 0.82 -0.59
CA GLU A 167 -21.15 0.97 0.86
C GLU A 167 -19.82 1.56 1.35
N GLU A 168 -19.86 2.15 2.54
CA GLU A 168 -18.64 2.54 3.24
C GLU A 168 -17.90 1.26 3.70
N ASP A 169 -16.58 1.30 3.66
CA ASP A 169 -15.74 0.23 4.19
C ASP A 169 -15.29 0.64 5.58
N VAL A 170 -15.81 -0.04 6.59
CA VAL A 170 -15.48 0.22 7.99
C VAL A 170 -14.32 -0.67 8.40
N ASP A 171 -13.65 -0.30 9.49
CA ASP A 171 -12.62 -1.09 10.17
C ASP A 171 -13.20 -1.40 11.56
N THR A 172 -13.72 -2.62 11.71
CA THR A 172 -14.58 -2.99 12.84
C THR A 172 -13.80 -3.21 14.14
N ASP A 173 -12.57 -3.73 14.07
CA ASP A 173 -11.72 -3.96 15.24
C ASP A 173 -10.66 -2.86 15.48
N GLY A 174 -10.47 -1.97 14.52
CA GLY A 174 -9.62 -0.79 14.62
C GLY A 174 -8.14 -1.10 14.45
N ASP A 175 -7.80 -2.15 13.71
CA ASP A 175 -6.42 -2.55 13.45
C ASP A 175 -5.78 -1.80 12.27
N GLY A 176 -6.59 -1.09 11.48
CA GLY A 176 -6.18 -0.32 10.31
C GLY A 176 -6.51 -0.94 8.95
N LEU A 177 -7.07 -2.16 8.90
CA LEU A 177 -7.59 -2.80 7.70
C LEU A 177 -9.11 -2.63 7.62
N PRO A 178 -9.66 -2.21 6.46
CA PRO A 178 -11.11 -2.21 6.27
C PRO A 178 -11.67 -3.63 6.12
N ASP A 179 -12.85 -3.90 6.69
CA ASP A 179 -13.51 -5.20 6.75
C ASP A 179 -13.61 -5.91 5.39
N ALA A 180 -13.91 -5.17 4.30
CA ALA A 180 -14.01 -5.79 2.98
C ALA A 180 -12.64 -6.12 2.36
N PHE A 181 -11.57 -5.42 2.76
CA PHE A 181 -10.21 -5.78 2.41
C PHE A 181 -9.80 -7.04 3.14
N GLU A 182 -10.19 -7.17 4.40
CA GLU A 182 -9.89 -8.34 5.22
C GLU A 182 -10.53 -9.62 4.67
N ASP A 183 -11.86 -9.62 4.52
CA ASP A 183 -12.61 -10.79 4.00
C ASP A 183 -12.17 -11.16 2.57
N GLY A 184 -11.82 -10.15 1.77
CA GLY A 184 -11.58 -10.33 0.36
C GLY A 184 -10.12 -10.58 -0.04
N GLU A 185 -9.16 -9.92 0.60
CA GLU A 185 -7.74 -9.91 0.17
C GLU A 185 -6.79 -10.62 1.13
N THR A 186 -6.91 -10.40 2.44
CA THR A 186 -6.03 -11.03 3.45
C THR A 186 -6.59 -12.35 3.97
N GLY A 187 -7.90 -12.51 3.96
CA GLY A 187 -8.61 -13.64 4.57
C GLY A 187 -8.70 -13.57 6.10
N THR A 188 -8.38 -12.42 6.69
CA THR A 188 -8.43 -12.16 8.13
C THR A 188 -9.87 -11.99 8.62
N ILE A 189 -10.05 -12.00 9.94
CA ILE A 189 -11.35 -11.95 10.59
C ILE A 189 -11.64 -10.49 10.98
N PRO A 190 -12.64 -9.80 10.37
CA PRO A 190 -12.84 -8.36 10.58
C PRO A 190 -13.22 -7.88 11.99
N SER A 191 -13.32 -8.80 12.94
CA SER A 191 -13.65 -8.48 14.33
C SER A 191 -12.53 -8.85 15.30
N GLU A 192 -11.38 -9.25 14.78
CA GLU A 192 -10.22 -9.72 15.53
C GLU A 192 -8.97 -9.00 15.02
N TRP A 193 -8.50 -8.00 15.77
CA TRP A 193 -7.33 -7.19 15.41
C TRP A 193 -6.02 -7.99 15.15
N ASP A 194 -6.01 -9.26 15.52
CA ASP A 194 -4.92 -10.23 15.44
C ASP A 194 -5.60 -11.60 15.25
N THR A 195 -5.77 -11.99 13.98
CA THR A 195 -6.58 -13.14 13.57
C THR A 195 -5.98 -14.46 14.03
N ASP A 196 -4.65 -14.57 14.06
CA ASP A 196 -3.97 -15.81 14.42
C ASP A 196 -3.52 -15.89 15.90
N GLY A 197 -3.57 -14.77 16.61
CA GLY A 197 -3.36 -14.64 18.05
C GLY A 197 -1.89 -14.64 18.46
N ASP A 198 -0.97 -14.27 17.57
CA ASP A 198 0.47 -14.27 17.84
C ASP A 198 1.00 -12.96 18.49
N GLY A 199 0.17 -11.93 18.53
CA GLY A 199 0.44 -10.62 19.12
C GLY A 199 0.86 -9.54 18.12
N PHE A 200 0.90 -9.83 16.81
CA PHE A 200 0.97 -8.83 15.74
C PHE A 200 -0.43 -8.58 15.19
N ASN A 201 -0.73 -7.33 14.83
CA ASN A 201 -2.03 -7.02 14.27
C ASN A 201 -2.09 -7.31 12.77
N ASP A 202 -3.28 -7.63 12.24
CA ASP A 202 -3.45 -8.10 10.87
C ASP A 202 -2.91 -7.09 9.85
N TRP A 203 -3.10 -5.79 10.09
CA TRP A 203 -2.51 -4.73 9.26
C TRP A 203 -0.99 -4.83 9.14
N PHE A 204 -0.28 -5.02 10.26
CA PHE A 204 1.18 -5.05 10.29
C PHE A 204 1.70 -6.24 9.49
N GLU A 205 1.08 -7.40 9.68
CA GLU A 205 1.43 -8.61 8.97
C GLU A 205 1.10 -8.52 7.48
N ALA A 206 -0.08 -8.01 7.12
CA ALA A 206 -0.46 -7.75 5.74
C ALA A 206 0.53 -6.79 5.06
N TYR A 207 0.95 -5.73 5.75
CA TYR A 207 1.96 -4.78 5.28
C TYR A 207 3.35 -5.40 5.10
N TYR A 208 3.69 -6.42 5.88
CA TYR A 208 4.92 -7.20 5.75
C TYR A 208 4.73 -8.59 5.12
N GLY A 209 3.63 -8.81 4.39
CA GLY A 209 3.20 -10.11 3.84
C GLY A 209 4.18 -10.90 2.95
N GLU A 210 5.38 -10.39 2.67
CA GLU A 210 6.48 -11.19 2.10
C GLU A 210 7.14 -12.09 3.17
N TYR A 211 7.02 -11.71 4.45
CA TYR A 211 7.70 -12.32 5.59
C TYR A 211 6.75 -12.80 6.69
N MET A 212 5.51 -12.32 6.69
CA MET A 212 4.49 -12.60 7.70
C MET A 212 3.20 -13.04 7.01
N ASP A 213 2.34 -13.76 7.73
CA ASP A 213 1.04 -14.23 7.23
C ASP A 213 0.02 -14.00 8.35
N PRO A 214 -0.95 -13.09 8.17
CA PRO A 214 -1.89 -12.72 9.25
C PRO A 214 -2.85 -13.85 9.66
N ASN A 215 -2.77 -15.00 8.99
CA ASN A 215 -3.58 -16.17 9.33
C ASN A 215 -2.74 -17.33 9.89
N ALA A 216 -1.44 -17.13 10.12
CA ALA A 216 -0.53 -18.18 10.53
C ALA A 216 0.55 -17.68 11.51
N PRO A 217 0.53 -18.17 12.76
CA PRO A 217 1.24 -17.52 13.86
C PRO A 217 2.74 -17.44 13.61
N THR A 218 3.26 -16.23 13.72
CA THR A 218 4.68 -15.93 13.84
C THR A 218 5.13 -16.16 15.29
N ASN A 219 6.43 -16.37 15.50
CA ASN A 219 6.95 -16.45 16.86
C ASN A 219 6.75 -15.10 17.57
N ALA A 220 6.00 -15.12 18.66
CA ALA A 220 5.79 -13.95 19.51
C ALA A 220 7.12 -13.29 19.92
N LEU A 221 7.07 -11.96 20.11
CA LEU A 221 8.19 -11.19 20.60
C LEU A 221 8.51 -11.51 22.07
N GLU A 222 9.27 -12.58 22.29
CA GLU A 222 9.69 -12.99 23.63
C GLU A 222 10.84 -12.11 24.15
N VAL A 223 10.57 -11.33 25.20
CA VAL A 223 11.56 -10.47 25.86
C VAL A 223 12.07 -11.15 27.13
N GLN A 224 13.38 -11.30 27.24
CA GLN A 224 14.05 -11.90 28.39
C GLN A 224 15.01 -10.91 29.04
N ILE A 225 15.02 -10.86 30.37
CA ILE A 225 16.04 -10.15 31.15
C ILE A 225 17.03 -11.19 31.65
N ASN A 226 18.31 -11.02 31.32
CA ASN A 226 19.38 -11.94 31.68
C ASN A 226 20.22 -11.36 32.81
N ALA A 227 20.37 -12.15 33.88
CA ALA A 227 21.35 -11.87 34.92
C ALA A 227 22.67 -12.59 34.57
N PRO A 228 23.81 -11.90 34.63
CA PRO A 228 25.12 -12.51 34.39
C PRO A 228 25.48 -13.48 35.51
N GLU A 229 26.25 -14.53 35.19
CA GLU A 229 26.79 -15.46 36.21
C GLU A 229 27.71 -14.72 37.20
N ASN A 230 28.46 -13.73 36.70
CA ASN A 230 29.31 -12.87 37.51
C ASN A 230 28.98 -11.38 37.29
N ALA A 231 28.03 -10.87 38.07
CA ALA A 231 27.60 -9.47 38.04
C ALA A 231 28.69 -8.44 38.41
N ALA A 232 29.90 -8.87 38.81
CA ALA A 232 31.03 -7.98 39.00
C ALA A 232 31.83 -7.71 37.71
N VAL A 233 31.59 -8.49 36.65
CA VAL A 233 32.36 -8.45 35.40
C VAL A 233 31.45 -8.24 34.20
N ASP A 234 30.34 -8.98 34.15
CA ASP A 234 29.43 -8.97 33.01
C ASP A 234 28.16 -8.17 33.35
N PRO A 235 27.55 -7.50 32.36
CA PRO A 235 26.33 -6.71 32.57
C PRO A 235 25.07 -7.57 32.63
N HIS A 236 24.00 -7.02 33.20
CA HIS A 236 22.66 -7.50 32.91
C HIS A 236 22.28 -7.13 31.49
N THR A 237 21.55 -8.01 30.81
CA THR A 237 21.10 -7.75 29.44
C THR A 237 19.58 -7.92 29.29
N VAL A 238 19.03 -7.28 28.27
CA VAL A 238 17.70 -7.58 27.75
C VAL A 238 17.87 -8.14 26.35
N SER A 239 17.32 -9.32 26.12
CA SER A 239 17.37 -9.99 24.83
C SER A 239 15.99 -10.32 24.29
N TRP A 240 15.85 -10.34 22.97
CA TRP A 240 14.63 -10.78 22.30
C TRP A 240 14.93 -11.34 20.90
N TRP A 241 14.10 -12.29 20.48
CA TRP A 241 14.11 -12.76 19.10
C TRP A 241 13.49 -11.71 18.18
N THR A 242 14.10 -11.47 17.03
CA THR A 242 13.60 -10.47 16.09
C THR A 242 12.47 -11.03 15.23
N ILE A 243 11.47 -10.21 14.92
CA ILE A 243 10.47 -10.45 13.88
C ILE A 243 11.20 -10.79 12.56
N PRO A 244 10.74 -11.79 11.78
CA PRO A 244 11.40 -12.26 10.56
C PRO A 244 11.36 -11.28 9.38
N VAL A 245 11.22 -9.98 9.63
CA VAL A 245 11.27 -8.92 8.64
C VAL A 245 12.69 -8.34 8.56
N PRO A 246 13.39 -8.45 7.42
CA PRO A 246 14.73 -7.91 7.25
C PRO A 246 14.79 -6.39 7.48
N GLY A 247 15.78 -5.93 8.24
CA GLY A 247 15.99 -4.51 8.48
C GLY A 247 14.97 -3.87 9.42
N MET A 248 14.21 -4.67 10.17
CA MET A 248 13.29 -4.17 11.18
C MET A 248 14.02 -3.37 12.26
N THR A 249 13.47 -2.22 12.64
CA THR A 249 14.03 -1.38 13.71
C THR A 249 13.30 -1.64 15.01
N TYR A 250 14.01 -1.58 16.13
CA TYR A 250 13.50 -1.82 17.47
C TYR A 250 13.94 -0.70 18.40
N HIS A 251 13.05 -0.38 19.33
CA HIS A 251 13.29 0.50 20.47
C HIS A 251 13.20 -0.32 21.75
N LEU A 252 14.26 -0.33 22.54
CA LEU A 252 14.20 -0.81 23.91
C LEU A 252 13.87 0.38 24.81
N GLN A 253 12.78 0.27 25.55
CA GLN A 253 12.30 1.32 26.42
C GLN A 253 12.26 0.86 27.87
N TYR A 254 12.47 1.81 28.78
CA TYR A 254 12.46 1.59 30.22
C TYR A 254 11.55 2.58 30.93
N ARG A 255 10.84 2.11 31.95
CA ARG A 255 10.12 2.94 32.90
C ARG A 255 10.36 2.47 34.35
N PRO A 256 10.67 3.36 35.30
CA PRO A 256 10.72 3.04 36.74
C PRO A 256 9.42 2.47 37.31
N GLN A 257 9.50 1.62 38.35
CA GLN A 257 8.35 1.00 38.99
C GLN A 257 7.51 1.95 39.87
N TRP A 258 8.14 2.98 40.46
CA TRP A 258 7.57 3.70 41.62
C TRP A 258 7.12 5.14 41.34
N VAL A 259 7.03 5.51 40.06
CA VAL A 259 6.52 6.83 39.66
C VAL A 259 5.21 6.62 38.90
N ASP A 260 4.09 6.95 39.56
CA ASP A 260 2.77 6.93 38.93
C ASP A 260 2.81 7.78 37.65
N GLU A 261 2.27 7.24 36.56
CA GLU A 261 2.11 7.90 35.26
C GLU A 261 3.41 8.32 34.53
N GLU A 262 4.60 7.84 34.91
CA GLU A 262 5.78 8.12 34.10
C GLU A 262 5.70 7.47 32.71
N ALA A 263 6.18 8.19 31.70
CA ALA A 263 6.28 7.69 30.34
C ALA A 263 7.49 6.75 30.21
N TYR A 264 7.39 5.78 29.32
CA TYR A 264 8.55 5.00 28.90
C TYR A 264 9.58 5.92 28.22
N SER A 265 10.83 5.81 28.63
CA SER A 265 11.96 6.47 27.98
C SER A 265 12.66 5.50 27.04
N ASN A 266 13.06 5.98 25.86
CA ASN A 266 13.84 5.19 24.91
C ASN A 266 15.30 5.13 25.37
N ILE A 267 15.81 3.93 25.62
CA ILE A 267 17.17 3.73 26.14
C ILE A 267 18.10 3.14 25.08
N TRP A 268 17.54 2.49 24.06
CA TRP A 268 18.29 1.99 22.92
C TRP A 268 17.41 1.92 21.68
N SER A 269 18.01 2.19 20.51
CA SER A 269 17.39 2.00 19.20
C SER A 269 18.38 1.31 18.27
N GLY A 270 17.90 0.38 17.45
CA GLY A 270 18.74 -0.25 16.44
C GLY A 270 17.96 -1.07 15.43
N THR A 271 18.60 -1.32 14.30
CA THR A 271 18.09 -2.18 13.24
C THR A 271 18.60 -3.60 13.44
N ALA A 272 17.71 -4.59 13.37
CA ALA A 272 18.08 -5.99 13.46
C ALA A 272 18.96 -6.41 12.27
N THR A 273 20.15 -6.91 12.59
CA THR A 273 21.05 -7.59 11.65
C THR A 273 21.22 -9.06 11.97
N GLU A 274 20.63 -9.52 13.07
CA GLU A 274 20.74 -10.85 13.65
C GLU A 274 19.37 -11.29 14.15
N THR A 275 19.18 -12.59 14.36
CA THR A 275 17.89 -13.15 14.80
C THR A 275 17.63 -13.00 16.30
N LEU A 276 18.68 -12.73 17.09
CA LEU A 276 18.62 -12.49 18.53
C LEU A 276 19.35 -11.18 18.82
N LEU A 277 18.64 -10.21 19.38
CA LEU A 277 19.27 -9.00 19.90
C LEU A 277 19.52 -9.17 21.40
N ASP A 278 20.67 -8.69 21.87
CA ASP A 278 21.09 -8.78 23.27
C ASP A 278 21.73 -7.45 23.69
N ILE A 279 21.04 -6.71 24.56
CA ILE A 279 21.36 -5.30 24.87
C ILE A 279 21.78 -5.17 26.33
N ASP A 280 22.95 -4.57 26.56
CA ASP A 280 23.42 -4.21 27.90
C ASP A 280 22.48 -3.18 28.56
N VAL A 281 21.97 -3.54 29.74
CA VAL A 281 21.09 -2.71 30.56
C VAL A 281 21.59 -2.53 32.00
N GLN A 282 22.90 -2.70 32.24
CA GLN A 282 23.46 -2.68 33.59
C GLN A 282 23.10 -1.40 34.37
N ASP A 283 23.04 -0.25 33.70
CA ASP A 283 22.70 1.04 34.30
C ASP A 283 21.23 1.12 34.80
N TRP A 284 20.35 0.27 34.28
CA TRP A 284 18.92 0.25 34.64
C TRP A 284 18.54 -0.87 35.62
N VAL A 285 19.47 -1.80 35.85
CA VAL A 285 19.29 -2.94 36.78
C VAL A 285 20.19 -2.81 38.02
N GLY A 286 21.27 -2.03 37.94
CA GLY A 286 22.34 -1.96 38.94
C GLY A 286 22.22 -0.83 39.96
N THR A 287 21.94 -1.20 41.22
CA THR A 287 22.23 -0.45 42.46
C THR A 287 21.66 0.98 42.62
N ASN A 288 20.43 1.03 43.13
CA ASN A 288 19.74 2.11 43.87
C ASN A 288 19.27 3.37 43.13
N GLU A 289 17.94 3.48 43.15
CA GLU A 289 16.97 4.56 42.85
C GLU A 289 16.94 5.20 41.44
N PRO A 290 15.97 4.80 40.58
CA PRO A 290 15.14 3.60 40.65
C PRO A 290 15.74 2.49 39.78
N PRO A 291 16.28 1.41 40.37
CA PRO A 291 16.92 0.29 39.68
C PRO A 291 15.90 -0.85 39.45
N LYS A 292 14.61 -0.52 39.56
CA LYS A 292 13.47 -1.43 39.39
C LYS A 292 12.47 -0.74 38.50
N GLY A 293 12.09 -1.44 37.45
CA GLY A 293 11.19 -0.92 36.44
C GLY A 293 10.77 -1.99 35.47
N PHE A 294 10.19 -1.53 34.37
CA PHE A 294 9.69 -2.36 33.30
C PHE A 294 10.45 -2.02 32.04
N PHE A 295 10.93 -3.07 31.37
CA PHE A 295 11.39 -2.97 30.00
C PHE A 295 10.24 -3.32 29.07
N ARG A 296 10.22 -2.70 27.90
CA ARG A 296 9.46 -3.18 26.76
C ARG A 296 10.26 -2.98 25.49
N VAL A 297 10.07 -3.91 24.55
CA VAL A 297 10.55 -3.76 23.19
C VAL A 297 9.40 -3.21 22.37
N VAL A 298 9.67 -2.21 21.54
CA VAL A 298 8.70 -1.59 20.66
C VAL A 298 9.25 -1.63 19.24
N VAL A 299 8.42 -2.00 18.29
CA VAL A 299 8.71 -1.86 16.87
C VAL A 299 8.09 -0.55 16.40
N PRO A 300 8.87 0.50 16.11
CA PRO A 300 8.32 1.69 15.49
C PRO A 300 7.95 1.39 14.03
N TYR A 301 6.66 1.48 13.71
CA TYR A 301 6.18 1.46 12.34
C TYR A 301 5.19 2.62 12.13
N ASP A 302 5.16 3.15 10.92
CA ASP A 302 4.20 4.17 10.50
C ASP A 302 2.96 3.47 9.93
N GLY A 303 2.16 2.88 10.82
CA GLY A 303 0.83 2.35 10.51
C GLY A 303 -0.29 3.39 10.74
N PRO A 304 -1.49 3.16 10.20
CA PRO A 304 -2.69 3.92 10.52
C PRO A 304 -3.02 3.91 12.03
#